data_AF-A0A0V0I4N4-F1
#
_entry.id   AF-A0A0V0I4N4-F1
#
_cell.length_a   1.000
_cell.length_b   1.000
_cell.length_c   1.000
_cell.angle_alpha   90.00
_cell.angle_beta   90.00
_cell.angle_gamma   90.00
#
_symmetry.space_group_name_H-M   'P 1'
#
loop_
_entity.id
_entity.type
_entity.pdbx_description
1 polymer ?
#
loop_
_entity_poly.entity_id
_entity_poly.type
_entity_poly.pdbx_seq_one_letter_code
_entity_poly.pdbx_strand_id
1 'polypeptide(L)'
;MANAAGAEPPQPSESPIIVFINAKSGGRHGPELKARLQDLMGEEQVFDLSDVKPHEFVQYGLSCLEKFAALGDSCAKVTRERIRVVAAGGDGTVGWVLGCLGDLKKQGREPVPPTGIIPLGTGNDLSRSFGWGGSFPFNWKSATKSILDRVATGPINRLDSWNLLISMPAGEKLETPHSLKPTEDASLDQELKIDGELPKKLSNYQGVYYNYFSIGMDAQVAYGFHHLRNEKPYLAQGPISNKLIYSGYSCTQGWFFTPCSSDPCLRGLNNILRLYVKKVNSSKWEQISVPSSVRSIVTLNLPSYGGGRNPWGRLKPEYLEKRGFVDAHADDGCIEIFGLKQGWHASMVMVELISAKHIAQASAIRFELRAGEWDEAYMQMDGEPWKQPISKEYSTFIEIKRVPFQSLMVNGKRN
;
A
#
# COMPACT_ATOMS: atom_id res chain seq x y z
N MET A 1 -13.81 -52.57 -11.72
CA MET A 1 -14.64 -51.86 -10.73
C MET A 1 -15.63 -51.01 -11.50
N ALA A 2 -16.91 -51.14 -11.17
CA ALA A 2 -18.03 -50.64 -11.96
C ALA A 2 -18.01 -49.12 -12.14
N ASN A 3 -18.26 -48.67 -13.37
CA ASN A 3 -18.58 -47.29 -13.71
C ASN A 3 -19.84 -46.87 -12.95
N ALA A 4 -19.70 -45.92 -12.02
CA ALA A 4 -20.82 -45.17 -11.48
C ALA A 4 -21.32 -44.21 -12.57
N ALA A 5 -22.11 -44.74 -13.50
CA ALA A 5 -22.91 -43.96 -14.43
C ALA A 5 -24.06 -43.33 -13.65
N GLY A 6 -24.02 -42.01 -13.41
CA GLY A 6 -25.14 -41.29 -12.79
C GLY A 6 -24.81 -40.00 -12.05
N ALA A 7 -23.54 -39.65 -11.84
CA ALA A 7 -23.21 -38.31 -11.35
C ALA A 7 -23.25 -37.34 -12.55
N GLU A 8 -24.18 -36.38 -12.55
CA GLU A 8 -24.07 -35.22 -13.43
C GLU A 8 -22.67 -34.61 -13.26
N PRO A 9 -22.00 -34.16 -14.34
CA PRO A 9 -20.72 -33.50 -14.23
C PRO A 9 -20.87 -32.32 -13.26
N PRO A 10 -19.96 -32.14 -12.29
CA PRO A 10 -20.09 -31.13 -11.26
C PRO A 10 -20.28 -29.76 -11.91
N GLN A 11 -21.42 -29.12 -11.62
CA GLN A 11 -21.68 -27.78 -12.15
C GLN A 11 -20.67 -26.80 -11.55
N PRO A 12 -20.11 -25.89 -12.37
CA PRO A 12 -19.16 -24.92 -11.87
C PRO A 12 -19.84 -23.98 -10.88
N SER A 13 -19.19 -23.76 -9.73
CA SER A 13 -19.66 -22.78 -8.74
C SER A 13 -19.89 -21.42 -9.41
N GLU A 14 -20.99 -20.75 -9.07
CA GLU A 14 -21.30 -19.43 -9.62
C GLU A 14 -20.24 -18.39 -9.26
N SER A 15 -19.52 -18.57 -8.15
CA SER A 15 -18.44 -17.70 -7.69
C SER A 15 -17.47 -18.47 -6.78
N PRO A 16 -16.46 -19.16 -7.34
CA PRO A 16 -15.46 -19.84 -6.54
C PRO A 16 -14.61 -18.80 -5.80
N ILE A 17 -14.44 -18.96 -4.48
CA ILE A 17 -13.71 -18.02 -3.64
C ILE A 17 -12.52 -18.74 -3.00
N ILE A 18 -11.36 -18.09 -3.00
CA ILE A 18 -10.17 -18.49 -2.25
C ILE A 18 -9.85 -17.43 -1.21
N VAL A 19 -9.57 -17.83 0.03
CA VAL A 19 -9.24 -16.93 1.12
C VAL A 19 -7.79 -17.12 1.55
N PHE A 20 -7.02 -16.05 1.53
CA PHE A 20 -5.73 -15.96 2.19
C PHE A 20 -5.90 -15.26 3.54
N ILE A 21 -5.52 -15.92 4.63
CA ILE A 21 -5.64 -15.36 5.98
C ILE A 21 -4.28 -15.22 6.65
N ASN A 22 -4.00 -14.03 7.18
CA ASN A 22 -2.90 -13.82 8.11
C ASN A 22 -3.41 -14.00 9.54
N ALA A 23 -3.30 -15.22 10.08
CA ALA A 23 -3.85 -15.55 11.39
C ALA A 23 -3.19 -14.76 12.56
N LYS A 24 -2.01 -14.15 12.33
CA LYS A 24 -1.31 -13.32 13.31
C LYS A 24 -1.85 -11.88 13.38
N SER A 25 -2.64 -11.45 12.39
CA SER A 25 -3.26 -10.11 12.38
C SER A 25 -4.48 -10.04 13.30
N GLY A 26 -4.80 -8.83 13.80
CA GLY A 26 -6.11 -8.56 14.43
C GLY A 26 -6.30 -9.03 15.87
N GLY A 27 -5.24 -9.03 16.69
CA GLY A 27 -5.38 -9.31 18.13
C GLY A 27 -5.63 -10.78 18.46
N ARG A 28 -5.13 -11.71 17.62
CA ARG A 28 -5.19 -13.18 17.78
C ARG A 28 -6.53 -13.86 17.49
N HIS A 29 -7.49 -13.18 16.87
CA HIS A 29 -8.75 -13.80 16.43
C HIS A 29 -8.64 -14.53 15.07
N GLY A 30 -7.48 -14.45 14.41
CA GLY A 30 -7.23 -15.05 13.10
C GLY A 30 -7.46 -16.57 13.04
N PRO A 31 -7.02 -17.39 14.01
CA PRO A 31 -7.26 -18.83 14.02
C PRO A 31 -8.75 -19.20 14.10
N GLU A 32 -9.53 -18.49 14.93
CA GLU A 32 -10.98 -18.72 15.04
C GLU A 32 -11.72 -18.34 13.76
N LEU A 33 -11.32 -17.24 13.11
CA LEU A 33 -11.85 -16.85 11.82
C LEU A 33 -11.47 -17.87 10.73
N LYS A 34 -10.23 -18.38 10.73
CA LYS A 34 -9.77 -19.43 9.81
C LYS A 34 -10.66 -20.67 9.93
N ALA A 35 -10.83 -21.19 11.15
CA ALA A 35 -11.69 -22.35 11.39
C ALA A 35 -13.11 -22.10 10.89
N ARG A 36 -13.66 -20.91 11.13
CA ARG A 36 -15.00 -20.56 10.67
C ARG A 36 -15.12 -20.48 9.14
N LEU A 37 -14.11 -19.96 8.46
CA LEU A 37 -14.08 -19.93 6.99
C LEU A 37 -13.96 -21.35 6.42
N GLN A 38 -13.14 -22.19 7.03
CA GLN A 38 -12.99 -23.61 6.67
C GLN A 38 -14.30 -24.37 6.86
N ASP A 39 -15.06 -24.13 7.92
CA ASP A 39 -16.41 -24.70 8.10
C ASP A 39 -17.40 -24.31 6.99
N LEU A 40 -17.23 -23.13 6.39
CA LEU A 40 -18.16 -22.58 5.40
C LEU A 40 -17.77 -22.93 3.96
N MET A 41 -16.48 -23.11 3.69
CA MET A 41 -15.92 -23.21 2.33
C MET A 41 -15.12 -24.50 2.11
N GLY A 42 -14.58 -25.10 3.16
CA GLY A 42 -13.64 -26.22 3.10
C GLY A 42 -12.18 -25.76 3.26
N GLU A 43 -11.33 -26.69 3.68
CA GLU A 43 -9.92 -26.43 3.99
C GLU A 43 -9.10 -26.04 2.75
N GLU A 44 -9.42 -26.64 1.60
CA GLU A 44 -8.76 -26.39 0.31
C GLU A 44 -9.01 -24.99 -0.28
N GLN A 45 -9.91 -24.21 0.32
CA GLN A 45 -10.23 -22.85 -0.11
C GLN A 45 -9.69 -21.77 0.84
N VAL A 46 -9.14 -22.15 2.00
CA VAL A 46 -8.73 -21.21 3.06
C VAL A 46 -7.27 -21.46 3.44
N PHE A 47 -6.39 -20.62 2.91
CA PHE A 47 -4.94 -20.72 3.08
C PHE A 47 -4.43 -19.76 4.15
N ASP A 48 -3.74 -20.29 5.16
CA ASP A 48 -2.98 -19.45 6.10
C ASP A 48 -1.68 -19.02 5.44
N LEU A 49 -1.41 -17.71 5.46
CA LEU A 49 -0.22 -17.13 4.85
C LEU A 49 1.09 -17.53 5.54
N SER A 50 1.01 -18.08 6.75
CA SER A 50 2.15 -18.71 7.42
C SER A 50 2.55 -20.00 6.70
N ASP A 51 1.57 -20.75 6.21
CA ASP A 51 1.72 -22.10 5.65
C ASP A 51 1.87 -22.07 4.13
N VAL A 52 0.98 -21.36 3.43
CA VAL A 52 0.93 -21.27 1.96
C VAL A 52 1.07 -19.83 1.52
N LYS A 53 2.08 -19.54 0.70
CA LYS A 53 2.33 -18.19 0.18
C LYS A 53 1.43 -17.93 -1.05
N PRO A 54 0.96 -16.68 -1.26
CA PRO A 54 0.06 -16.41 -2.39
C PRO A 54 0.67 -16.74 -3.76
N HIS A 55 1.98 -16.55 -3.92
CA HIS A 55 2.69 -16.89 -5.16
C HIS A 55 2.63 -18.39 -5.48
N GLU A 56 2.60 -19.27 -4.47
CA GLU A 56 2.48 -20.72 -4.66
C GLU A 56 1.10 -21.07 -5.21
N PHE A 57 0.04 -20.45 -4.69
CA PHE A 57 -1.30 -20.63 -5.24
C PHE A 57 -1.40 -20.12 -6.70
N VAL A 58 -0.81 -18.97 -6.99
CA VAL A 58 -0.77 -18.39 -8.35
C VAL A 58 0.00 -19.30 -9.31
N GLN A 59 1.11 -19.88 -8.87
CA GLN A 59 1.96 -20.74 -9.70
C GLN A 59 1.41 -22.15 -9.85
N TYR A 60 0.85 -22.74 -8.80
CA TYR A 60 0.44 -24.14 -8.81
C TYR A 60 -1.09 -24.28 -8.89
N GLY A 61 -1.83 -23.63 -7.98
CA GLY A 61 -3.30 -23.72 -7.91
C GLY A 61 -3.98 -23.28 -9.22
N LEU A 62 -3.69 -22.07 -9.68
CA LEU A 62 -4.27 -21.56 -10.93
C LEU A 62 -3.76 -22.31 -12.17
N SER A 63 -2.48 -22.72 -12.18
CA SER A 63 -1.93 -23.49 -13.29
C SER A 63 -2.54 -24.87 -13.43
N CYS A 64 -2.94 -25.51 -12.33
CA CYS A 64 -3.70 -26.76 -12.39
C CYS A 64 -5.06 -26.56 -13.08
N LEU A 65 -5.81 -25.52 -12.71
CA LEU A 65 -7.08 -25.18 -13.36
C LEU A 65 -6.89 -24.89 -14.85
N GLU A 66 -5.84 -24.13 -15.21
CA GLU A 66 -5.50 -23.81 -16.60
C GLU A 66 -5.14 -25.07 -17.40
N LYS A 67 -4.39 -26.01 -16.82
CA LYS A 67 -4.07 -27.30 -17.46
C LYS A 67 -5.31 -28.15 -17.71
N PHE A 68 -6.18 -28.28 -16.71
CA PHE A 68 -7.43 -29.04 -16.90
C PHE A 68 -8.35 -28.37 -17.92
N ALA A 69 -8.45 -27.05 -17.91
CA ALA A 69 -9.19 -26.30 -18.92
C ALA A 69 -8.64 -26.56 -20.34
N ALA A 70 -7.31 -26.60 -20.50
CA ALA A 70 -6.66 -26.93 -21.78
C ALA A 70 -6.92 -28.37 -22.24
N LEU A 71 -7.15 -29.30 -21.31
CA LEU A 71 -7.55 -30.69 -21.60
C LEU A 71 -9.05 -30.84 -21.90
N GLY A 72 -9.81 -29.74 -21.92
CA GLY A 72 -11.24 -29.73 -22.26
C GLY A 72 -12.18 -29.77 -21.05
N ASP A 73 -11.68 -29.63 -19.83
CA ASP A 73 -12.53 -29.55 -18.63
C ASP A 73 -13.24 -28.18 -18.57
N SER A 74 -14.55 -28.21 -18.85
CA SER A 74 -15.40 -27.01 -18.82
C SER A 74 -15.58 -26.44 -17.42
N CYS A 75 -15.58 -27.27 -16.38
CA CYS A 75 -15.69 -26.84 -14.99
C CYS A 75 -14.41 -26.10 -14.57
N ALA A 76 -13.23 -26.63 -14.90
CA ALA A 76 -11.96 -25.97 -14.61
C ALA A 76 -11.84 -24.62 -15.34
N LYS A 77 -12.29 -24.56 -16.60
CA LYS A 77 -12.32 -23.32 -17.39
C LYS A 77 -13.20 -22.24 -16.74
N VAL A 78 -14.47 -22.56 -16.46
CA VAL A 78 -15.41 -21.62 -15.83
C VAL A 78 -14.93 -21.24 -14.43
N THR A 79 -14.40 -22.19 -13.65
CA THR A 79 -13.79 -21.93 -12.34
C THR A 79 -12.67 -20.90 -12.45
N ARG A 80 -11.72 -21.09 -13.37
CA ARG A 80 -10.58 -20.18 -13.60
C ARG A 80 -11.02 -18.78 -14.02
N GLU A 81 -12.11 -18.68 -14.78
CA GLU A 81 -12.69 -17.41 -15.24
C GLU A 81 -13.44 -16.64 -14.14
N ARG A 82 -14.06 -17.35 -13.19
CA ARG A 82 -14.93 -16.74 -12.17
C ARG A 82 -14.32 -16.62 -10.78
N ILE A 83 -13.13 -17.18 -10.57
CA ILE A 83 -12.50 -17.22 -9.24
C ILE A 83 -12.28 -15.82 -8.68
N ARG A 84 -12.60 -15.65 -7.40
CA ARG A 84 -12.36 -14.43 -6.63
C ARG A 84 -11.46 -14.74 -5.44
N VAL A 85 -10.67 -13.77 -5.02
CA VAL A 85 -9.74 -13.91 -3.90
C VAL A 85 -10.18 -13.03 -2.74
N VAL A 86 -9.94 -13.46 -1.51
CA VAL A 86 -10.13 -12.68 -0.30
C VAL A 86 -8.82 -12.60 0.45
N ALA A 87 -8.37 -11.38 0.74
CA ALA A 87 -7.24 -11.14 1.63
C ALA A 87 -7.74 -10.75 3.03
N ALA A 88 -7.54 -11.63 4.00
CA ALA A 88 -7.88 -11.43 5.40
C ALA A 88 -6.64 -11.03 6.21
N GLY A 89 -6.52 -9.73 6.50
CA GLY A 89 -5.31 -9.16 7.09
C GLY A 89 -5.37 -7.64 7.21
N GLY A 90 -4.20 -7.02 7.45
CA GLY A 90 -4.02 -5.57 7.31
C GLY A 90 -3.57 -5.18 5.89
N ASP A 91 -3.29 -3.89 5.67
CA ASP A 91 -2.94 -3.35 4.34
C ASP A 91 -1.75 -4.07 3.70
N GLY A 92 -0.68 -4.40 4.45
CA GLY A 92 0.47 -5.16 3.92
C GLY A 92 0.12 -6.59 3.49
N THR A 93 -0.85 -7.24 4.14
CA THR A 93 -1.35 -8.57 3.70
C THR A 93 -2.10 -8.46 2.37
N VAL A 94 -2.94 -7.43 2.23
CA VAL A 94 -3.66 -7.17 0.99
C VAL A 94 -2.67 -6.85 -0.14
N GLY A 95 -1.70 -5.97 0.10
CA GLY A 95 -0.66 -5.61 -0.87
C GLY A 95 0.17 -6.81 -1.34
N TRP A 96 0.48 -7.75 -0.45
CA TRP A 96 1.21 -8.97 -0.82
C TRP A 96 0.40 -9.88 -1.76
N VAL A 97 -0.89 -10.09 -1.47
CA VAL A 97 -1.78 -10.87 -2.33
C VAL A 97 -1.91 -10.20 -3.70
N LEU A 98 -2.16 -8.88 -3.72
CA LEU A 98 -2.26 -8.11 -4.97
C LEU A 98 -0.98 -8.16 -5.79
N GLY A 99 0.20 -8.09 -5.16
CA GLY A 99 1.49 -8.19 -5.84
C GLY A 99 1.65 -9.53 -6.56
N CYS A 100 1.30 -10.63 -5.89
CA CYS A 100 1.37 -11.97 -6.48
C CYS A 100 0.36 -12.15 -7.61
N LEU A 101 -0.86 -11.61 -7.48
CA LEU A 101 -1.86 -11.63 -8.55
C LEU A 101 -1.46 -10.75 -9.73
N GLY A 102 -0.74 -9.65 -9.50
CA GLY A 102 -0.19 -8.80 -10.55
C GLY A 102 0.84 -9.50 -11.44
N ASP A 103 1.57 -10.49 -10.91
CA ASP A 103 2.52 -11.28 -11.69
C ASP A 103 1.85 -12.13 -12.77
N LEU A 104 0.58 -12.53 -12.58
CA LEU A 104 -0.20 -13.19 -13.64
C LEU A 104 -0.25 -12.32 -14.90
N LYS A 105 -0.50 -11.02 -14.73
CA LYS A 105 -0.59 -10.07 -15.85
C LYS A 105 0.75 -9.91 -16.56
N LYS A 106 1.86 -9.84 -15.81
CA LYS A 106 3.22 -9.80 -16.37
C LYS A 106 3.53 -11.06 -17.18
N GLN A 107 2.99 -12.20 -16.79
CA GLN A 107 3.12 -13.49 -17.48
C GLN A 107 2.11 -13.67 -18.62
N GLY A 108 1.23 -12.69 -18.90
CA GLY A 108 0.18 -12.81 -19.90
C GLY A 108 -0.93 -13.80 -19.54
N ARG A 109 -1.08 -14.14 -18.25
CA ARG A 109 -2.09 -15.08 -17.75
C ARG A 109 -3.33 -14.33 -17.29
N GLU A 110 -4.38 -14.34 -18.09
CA GLU A 110 -5.67 -13.71 -17.78
C GLU A 110 -6.80 -14.76 -17.62
N PRO A 111 -7.88 -14.45 -16.88
CA PRO A 111 -8.14 -13.21 -16.12
C PRO A 111 -7.36 -13.15 -14.80
N VAL A 112 -7.12 -11.94 -14.27
CA VAL A 112 -6.63 -11.74 -12.90
C VAL A 112 -7.81 -11.78 -11.93
N PRO A 113 -7.80 -12.64 -10.90
CA PRO A 113 -8.90 -12.70 -9.92
C PRO A 113 -9.11 -11.38 -9.16
N PRO A 114 -10.36 -10.87 -9.04
CA PRO A 114 -10.64 -9.69 -8.22
C PRO A 114 -10.52 -10.04 -6.73
N THR A 115 -10.07 -9.07 -5.93
CA THR A 115 -9.74 -9.26 -4.51
C THR A 115 -10.69 -8.50 -3.58
N GLY A 116 -11.35 -9.22 -2.68
CA GLY A 116 -12.07 -8.67 -1.52
C GLY A 116 -11.18 -8.61 -0.27
N ILE A 117 -11.59 -7.85 0.74
CA ILE A 117 -10.79 -7.63 1.96
C ILE A 117 -11.58 -8.01 3.21
N ILE A 118 -10.93 -8.73 4.13
CA ILE A 118 -11.38 -8.86 5.53
C ILE A 118 -10.42 -8.05 6.42
N PRO A 119 -10.84 -6.90 6.99
CA PRO A 119 -9.97 -5.99 7.72
C PRO A 119 -9.61 -6.51 9.11
N LEU A 120 -8.45 -7.17 9.22
CA LEU A 120 -7.87 -7.64 10.48
C LEU A 120 -6.73 -6.73 10.97
N GLY A 121 -6.32 -5.72 10.21
CA GLY A 121 -5.27 -4.78 10.61
C GLY A 121 -5.73 -3.65 11.55
N THR A 122 -4.82 -2.70 11.81
CA THR A 122 -5.11 -1.51 12.65
C THR A 122 -5.57 -0.29 11.82
N GLY A 123 -4.93 -0.05 10.67
CA GLY A 123 -5.25 1.05 9.73
C GLY A 123 -6.40 0.68 8.80
N ASN A 124 -6.16 -0.34 7.98
CA ASN A 124 -7.10 -0.91 7.00
C ASN A 124 -7.57 0.16 6.00
N ASP A 125 -6.66 1.00 5.52
CA ASP A 125 -6.98 2.08 4.59
C ASP A 125 -7.46 1.55 3.23
N LEU A 126 -6.91 0.43 2.73
CA LEU A 126 -7.41 -0.25 1.54
C LEU A 126 -8.85 -0.74 1.77
N SER A 127 -9.09 -1.40 2.89
CA SER A 127 -10.43 -1.88 3.26
C SER A 127 -11.45 -0.75 3.32
N ARG A 128 -11.10 0.40 3.89
CA ARG A 128 -11.97 1.58 3.98
C ARG A 128 -12.28 2.17 2.62
N SER A 129 -11.26 2.36 1.77
CA SER A 129 -11.40 2.90 0.43
C SER A 129 -12.30 2.05 -0.46
N PHE A 130 -12.26 0.73 -0.31
CA PHE A 130 -13.10 -0.21 -1.05
C PHE A 130 -14.37 -0.64 -0.31
N GLY A 131 -14.77 0.02 0.78
CA GLY A 131 -16.07 -0.20 1.43
C GLY A 131 -16.18 -1.43 2.34
N TRP A 132 -15.07 -2.10 2.67
CA TRP A 132 -15.02 -3.21 3.62
C TRP A 132 -14.98 -2.76 5.08
N GLY A 133 -14.71 -1.47 5.32
CA GLY A 133 -14.76 -0.85 6.64
C GLY A 133 -13.42 -0.92 7.39
N GLY A 134 -13.43 -0.45 8.64
CA GLY A 134 -12.20 -0.23 9.40
C GLY A 134 -11.71 -1.39 10.25
N SER A 135 -12.58 -2.36 10.53
CA SER A 135 -12.32 -3.48 11.42
C SER A 135 -13.35 -4.56 11.18
N PHE A 136 -12.96 -5.81 11.38
CA PHE A 136 -13.90 -6.91 11.37
C PHE A 136 -14.89 -6.80 12.56
N PRO A 137 -16.20 -6.91 12.33
CA PRO A 137 -17.21 -6.69 13.37
C PRO A 137 -17.19 -7.80 14.43
N PHE A 138 -17.78 -7.55 15.60
CA PHE A 138 -17.79 -8.47 16.76
C PHE A 138 -18.74 -9.67 16.60
N ASN A 139 -19.70 -9.64 15.67
CA ASN A 139 -20.65 -10.72 15.38
C ASN A 139 -20.19 -11.62 14.21
N TRP A 140 -19.11 -12.36 14.43
CA TRP A 140 -18.28 -12.94 13.36
C TRP A 140 -19.05 -13.93 12.48
N LYS A 141 -19.98 -14.69 13.07
CA LYS A 141 -20.70 -15.78 12.38
C LYS A 141 -21.59 -15.28 11.24
N SER A 142 -22.34 -14.20 11.45
CA SER A 142 -23.19 -13.59 10.40
C SER A 142 -22.37 -12.69 9.49
N ALA A 143 -21.37 -12.00 10.03
CA ALA A 143 -20.48 -11.14 9.26
C ALA A 143 -19.69 -11.90 8.20
N THR A 144 -19.16 -13.08 8.54
CA THR A 144 -18.37 -13.91 7.60
C THR A 144 -19.18 -14.31 6.38
N LYS A 145 -20.42 -14.79 6.58
CA LYS A 145 -21.33 -15.13 5.47
C LYS A 145 -21.66 -13.91 4.61
N SER A 146 -22.01 -12.79 5.24
CA SER A 146 -22.32 -11.54 4.52
C SER A 146 -21.14 -11.03 3.71
N ILE A 147 -19.91 -11.19 4.22
CA ILE A 147 -18.69 -10.82 3.50
C ILE A 147 -18.48 -11.74 2.30
N LEU A 148 -18.59 -13.06 2.45
CA LEU A 148 -18.42 -14.00 1.34
C LEU A 148 -19.45 -13.76 0.24
N ASP A 149 -20.71 -13.49 0.60
CA ASP A 149 -21.77 -13.13 -0.32
C ASP A 149 -21.46 -11.84 -1.09
N ARG A 150 -20.99 -10.80 -0.38
CA ARG A 150 -20.50 -9.56 -1.00
C ARG A 150 -19.28 -9.77 -1.88
N VAL A 151 -18.38 -10.68 -1.53
CA VAL A 151 -17.22 -11.00 -2.38
C VAL A 151 -17.71 -11.66 -3.66
N ALA A 152 -18.67 -12.58 -3.58
CA ALA A 152 -19.24 -13.27 -4.75
C ALA A 152 -19.97 -12.31 -5.70
N THR A 153 -20.79 -11.41 -5.16
CA THR A 153 -21.73 -10.59 -5.94
C THR A 153 -21.28 -9.15 -6.16
N GLY A 154 -20.31 -8.66 -5.38
CA GLY A 154 -19.91 -7.26 -5.37
C GLY A 154 -19.32 -6.79 -6.71
N PRO A 155 -19.53 -5.51 -7.09
CA PRO A 155 -18.97 -4.95 -8.30
C PRO A 155 -17.44 -4.84 -8.19
N ILE A 156 -16.78 -4.82 -9.34
CA ILE A 156 -15.32 -4.76 -9.43
C ILE A 156 -14.91 -3.31 -9.67
N ASN A 157 -14.06 -2.79 -8.80
CA ASN A 157 -13.37 -1.51 -8.92
C ASN A 157 -11.91 -1.74 -9.30
N ARG A 158 -11.28 -0.70 -9.86
CA ARG A 158 -9.85 -0.71 -10.18
C ARG A 158 -9.06 -0.04 -9.05
N LEU A 159 -7.80 -0.41 -8.96
CA LEU A 159 -6.84 0.17 -8.03
C LEU A 159 -5.51 0.35 -8.74
N ASP A 160 -5.04 1.59 -8.79
CA ASP A 160 -3.69 1.93 -9.19
C ASP A 160 -2.68 1.49 -8.13
N SER A 161 -1.50 1.14 -8.59
CA SER A 161 -0.35 0.83 -7.76
C SER A 161 0.87 1.54 -8.32
N TRP A 162 1.83 1.80 -7.45
CA TRP A 162 2.93 2.71 -7.73
C TRP A 162 4.25 2.02 -7.46
N ASN A 163 5.09 1.97 -8.49
CA ASN A 163 6.44 1.44 -8.41
C ASN A 163 7.39 2.52 -7.88
N LEU A 164 7.95 2.27 -6.71
CA LEU A 164 9.00 3.05 -6.08
C LEU A 164 10.36 2.46 -6.49
N LEU A 165 11.24 3.30 -7.05
CA LEU A 165 12.63 2.98 -7.32
C LEU A 165 13.52 3.94 -6.52
N ILE A 166 14.41 3.41 -5.71
CA ILE A 166 15.44 4.16 -4.99
C ILE A 166 16.78 3.86 -5.63
N SER A 167 17.49 4.89 -6.06
CA SER A 167 18.85 4.82 -6.59
C SER A 167 19.76 5.65 -5.69
N MET A 168 20.66 4.99 -4.99
CA MET A 168 21.57 5.63 -4.02
C MET A 168 23.03 5.19 -4.25
N PRO A 169 24.03 5.94 -3.76
CA PRO A 169 25.42 5.53 -3.83
C PRO A 169 25.64 4.16 -3.19
N ALA A 170 26.45 3.32 -3.83
CA ALA A 170 26.76 2.00 -3.28
C ALA A 170 27.67 2.09 -2.06
N GLY A 171 27.34 1.36 -1.00
CA GLY A 171 28.15 1.29 0.22
C GLY A 171 27.35 0.70 1.37
N GLU A 172 26.48 1.52 1.97
CA GLU A 172 25.65 1.08 3.08
C GLU A 172 24.56 0.11 2.62
N LYS A 173 24.44 -1.01 3.31
CA LYS A 173 23.35 -1.95 3.10
C LYS A 173 22.10 -1.37 3.71
N LEU A 174 21.13 -1.03 2.89
CA LEU A 174 19.85 -0.53 3.35
C LEU A 174 19.08 -1.65 4.02
N GLU A 175 18.68 -1.47 5.27
CA GLU A 175 17.68 -2.33 5.90
C GLU A 175 16.31 -2.00 5.30
N THR A 176 15.95 -2.74 4.24
CA THR A 176 14.73 -2.46 3.50
C THR A 176 13.50 -3.10 4.13
N PRO A 177 12.32 -2.47 3.98
CA PRO A 177 11.05 -3.12 4.28
C PRO A 177 10.83 -4.32 3.36
N HIS A 178 9.93 -5.24 3.72
CA HIS A 178 9.68 -6.46 2.94
C HIS A 178 9.20 -6.16 1.51
N SER A 179 8.51 -5.04 1.38
CA SER A 179 7.94 -4.56 0.12
C SER A 179 8.98 -3.92 -0.82
N LEU A 180 10.21 -3.71 -0.37
CA LEU A 180 11.30 -3.10 -1.14
C LEU A 180 12.50 -4.07 -1.25
N LYS A 181 12.90 -4.40 -2.48
CA LYS A 181 13.96 -5.38 -2.76
C LYS A 181 15.09 -4.78 -3.57
N PRO A 182 16.35 -5.23 -3.38
CA PRO A 182 17.44 -4.87 -4.27
C PRO A 182 17.12 -5.28 -5.72
N THR A 183 17.54 -4.46 -6.68
CA THR A 183 17.37 -4.75 -8.12
C THR A 183 18.62 -4.32 -8.88
N GLU A 184 18.97 -5.07 -9.94
CA GLU A 184 20.04 -4.70 -10.87
C GLU A 184 19.47 -4.02 -12.14
N ASP A 185 18.22 -4.33 -12.49
CA ASP A 185 17.54 -3.92 -13.72
C ASP A 185 16.79 -2.59 -13.58
N ALA A 186 17.43 -1.57 -12.99
CA ALA A 186 16.80 -0.28 -12.78
C ALA A 186 17.60 0.88 -13.34
N SER A 187 16.99 1.60 -14.27
CA SER A 187 17.46 2.87 -14.79
C SER A 187 16.46 3.98 -14.47
N LEU A 188 16.95 5.06 -13.88
CA LEU A 188 16.19 6.30 -13.73
C LEU A 188 15.77 6.83 -15.12
N ASP A 189 14.57 7.42 -15.21
CA ASP A 189 14.17 8.25 -16.37
C ASP A 189 15.27 9.26 -16.71
N GLN A 190 15.81 9.19 -17.93
CA GLN A 190 16.94 10.00 -18.39
C GLN A 190 16.51 11.40 -18.88
N GLU A 191 15.20 11.66 -19.01
CA GLU A 191 14.68 12.95 -19.45
C GLU A 191 14.98 14.07 -18.44
N LEU A 192 15.03 13.75 -17.15
CA LEU A 192 15.46 14.71 -16.14
C LEU A 192 16.99 14.68 -16.07
N LYS A 193 17.63 15.79 -16.44
CA LYS A 193 19.07 15.97 -16.23
C LYS A 193 19.36 15.92 -14.74
N ILE A 194 20.30 15.07 -14.35
CA ILE A 194 20.82 15.01 -13.00
C ILE A 194 21.93 16.06 -12.88
N ASP A 195 21.77 17.00 -11.95
CA ASP A 195 22.80 17.98 -11.64
C ASP A 195 23.92 17.30 -10.81
N GLY A 196 25.15 17.28 -11.34
CA GLY A 196 26.33 16.77 -10.64
C GLY A 196 26.86 15.44 -11.18
N GLU A 197 27.97 14.98 -10.60
CA GLU A 197 28.55 13.69 -10.95
C GLU A 197 27.77 12.55 -10.29
N LEU A 198 27.46 11.50 -11.05
CA LEU A 198 26.91 10.27 -10.51
C LEU A 198 28.02 9.43 -9.89
N PRO A 199 27.76 8.74 -8.77
CA PRO A 199 28.73 7.82 -8.19
C PRO A 199 29.03 6.68 -9.17
N LYS A 200 30.27 6.19 -9.15
CA LYS A 200 30.73 5.09 -10.03
C LYS A 200 29.94 3.79 -9.86
N LYS A 201 29.32 3.60 -8.70
CA LYS A 201 28.50 2.43 -8.37
C LYS A 201 27.25 2.87 -7.64
N LEU A 202 26.11 2.39 -8.11
CA LEU A 202 24.78 2.64 -7.54
C LEU A 202 24.22 1.36 -6.93
N SER A 203 23.49 1.51 -5.84
CA SER A 203 22.60 0.49 -5.28
C SER A 203 21.17 0.88 -5.60
N ASN A 204 20.44 -0.01 -6.28
CA ASN A 204 19.05 0.21 -6.62
C ASN A 204 18.12 -0.69 -5.80
N TYR A 205 17.01 -0.14 -5.36
CA TYR A 205 15.97 -0.85 -4.64
C TYR A 205 14.61 -0.54 -5.23
N GLN A 206 13.77 -1.55 -5.44
CA GLN A 206 12.48 -1.42 -6.10
C GLN A 206 11.38 -2.11 -5.31
N GLY A 207 10.22 -1.47 -5.28
CA GLY A 207 9.04 -1.94 -4.55
C GLY A 207 7.76 -1.38 -5.14
N VAL A 208 6.63 -1.98 -4.79
CA VAL A 208 5.30 -1.51 -5.21
C VAL A 208 4.48 -1.22 -3.96
N TYR A 209 3.79 -0.09 -3.98
CA TYR A 209 2.85 0.30 -2.93
C TYR A 209 1.48 0.65 -3.52
N TYR A 210 0.46 0.53 -2.67
CA TYR A 210 -0.95 0.70 -3.03
C TYR A 210 -1.61 1.86 -2.31
N ASN A 211 -1.06 2.30 -1.17
CA ASN A 211 -1.65 3.36 -0.36
C ASN A 211 -0.82 4.63 -0.37
N TYR A 212 0.36 4.62 0.25
CA TYR A 212 1.19 5.82 0.32
C TYR A 212 2.67 5.53 0.46
N PHE A 213 3.45 6.55 0.10
CA PHE A 213 4.86 6.68 0.42
C PHE A 213 5.09 8.05 1.07
N SER A 214 5.99 8.13 2.04
CA SER A 214 6.30 9.40 2.71
C SER A 214 7.76 9.55 3.11
N ILE A 215 8.19 10.81 3.20
CA ILE A 215 9.52 11.21 3.62
C ILE A 215 9.39 12.26 4.73
N GLY A 216 10.10 12.05 5.84
CA GLY A 216 10.28 13.03 6.90
C GLY A 216 9.61 12.64 8.20
N MET A 217 9.04 13.64 8.86
CA MET A 217 8.56 13.56 10.23
C MET A 217 7.56 12.42 10.46
N ASP A 218 6.54 12.25 9.62
CA ASP A 218 5.55 11.17 9.78
C ASP A 218 6.19 9.76 9.76
N ALA A 219 7.12 9.53 8.83
CA ALA A 219 7.88 8.30 8.74
C ALA A 219 8.78 8.06 9.96
N GLN A 220 9.29 9.12 10.60
CA GLN A 220 10.06 9.01 11.85
C GLN A 220 9.22 8.46 13.00
N VAL A 221 7.97 8.90 13.16
CA VAL A 221 7.07 8.32 14.18
C VAL A 221 6.71 6.89 13.84
N ALA A 222 6.46 6.60 12.56
CA ALA A 222 6.23 5.22 12.15
C ALA A 222 7.43 4.33 12.49
N TYR A 223 8.66 4.79 12.23
CA TYR A 223 9.89 4.09 12.57
C TYR A 223 10.01 3.83 14.08
N GLY A 224 9.82 4.85 14.91
CA GLY A 224 9.84 4.71 16.37
C GLY A 224 8.79 3.74 16.90
N PHE A 225 7.57 3.79 16.35
CA PHE A 225 6.50 2.84 16.67
C PHE A 225 6.85 1.41 16.24
N HIS A 226 7.38 1.23 15.04
CA HIS A 226 7.76 -0.07 14.50
C HIS A 226 8.85 -0.73 15.35
N HIS A 227 9.87 0.05 15.74
CA HIS A 227 10.93 -0.40 16.62
C HIS A 227 10.38 -0.81 18.00
N LEU A 228 9.53 0.02 18.62
CA LEU A 228 8.89 -0.33 19.90
C LEU A 228 8.05 -1.61 19.79
N ARG A 229 7.31 -1.79 18.70
CA ARG A 229 6.49 -2.99 18.49
C ARG A 229 7.37 -4.24 18.42
N ASN A 230 8.55 -4.14 17.82
CA ASN A 230 9.50 -5.26 17.74
C ASN A 230 10.16 -5.54 19.09
N GLU A 231 10.51 -4.52 19.85
CA GLU A 231 11.13 -4.68 21.18
C GLU A 231 10.13 -5.11 22.26
N LYS A 232 8.91 -4.56 22.24
CA LYS A 232 7.87 -4.76 23.26
C LYS A 232 6.53 -5.13 22.63
N PRO A 233 6.39 -6.35 22.06
CA PRO A 233 5.16 -6.77 21.39
C PRO A 233 3.91 -6.77 22.30
N TYR A 234 4.11 -6.88 23.62
CA TYR A 234 3.02 -6.89 24.61
C TYR A 234 2.27 -5.56 24.73
N LEU A 235 2.90 -4.43 24.37
CA LEU A 235 2.25 -3.12 24.37
C LEU A 235 1.38 -2.90 23.11
N ALA A 236 1.67 -3.64 22.03
CA ALA A 236 1.10 -3.44 20.70
C ALA A 236 0.12 -4.57 20.28
N GLN A 237 -0.62 -5.15 21.25
CA GLN A 237 -1.48 -6.31 21.01
C GLN A 237 -2.84 -5.98 20.37
N GLY A 238 -3.25 -4.71 20.35
CA GLY A 238 -4.59 -4.31 19.91
C GLY A 238 -4.58 -3.08 19.00
N PRO A 239 -5.56 -2.94 18.07
CA PRO A 239 -5.68 -1.77 17.21
C PRO A 239 -5.81 -0.44 17.98
N ILE A 240 -6.51 -0.45 19.12
CA ILE A 240 -6.66 0.73 19.98
C ILE A 240 -5.32 1.09 20.63
N SER A 241 -4.63 0.11 21.23
CA SER A 241 -3.31 0.31 21.82
C SER A 241 -2.30 0.83 20.79
N ASN A 242 -2.30 0.27 19.59
CA ASN A 242 -1.44 0.71 18.49
C ASN A 242 -1.69 2.18 18.12
N LYS A 243 -2.97 2.58 18.01
CA LYS A 243 -3.33 3.99 17.72
C LYS A 243 -2.92 4.93 18.85
N LEU A 244 -3.08 4.52 20.11
CA LEU A 244 -2.67 5.33 21.27
C LEU A 244 -1.15 5.49 21.35
N ILE A 245 -0.39 4.43 21.10
CA ILE A 245 1.07 4.49 21.08
C ILE A 245 1.52 5.41 19.93
N TYR A 246 0.96 5.26 18.73
CA TYR A 246 1.28 6.15 17.60
C TYR A 246 1.03 7.62 17.92
N SER A 247 -0.11 7.90 18.57
CA SER A 247 -0.44 9.24 19.07
C SER A 247 0.55 9.72 20.14
N GLY A 248 0.96 8.85 21.05
CA GLY A 248 1.94 9.17 22.10
C GLY A 248 3.33 9.51 21.53
N TYR A 249 3.81 8.75 20.55
CA TYR A 249 5.09 9.03 19.88
C TYR A 249 5.07 10.35 19.13
N SER A 250 3.95 10.69 18.49
CA SER A 250 3.78 12.00 17.85
C SER A 250 4.00 13.16 18.85
N CYS A 251 3.61 12.97 20.12
CA CYS A 251 3.77 13.96 21.19
C CYS A 251 5.19 14.04 21.77
N THR A 252 5.93 12.93 21.82
CA THR A 252 7.25 12.85 22.48
C THR A 252 8.43 13.18 21.58
N GLN A 253 8.26 13.14 20.25
CA GLN A 253 9.34 13.41 19.28
C GLN A 253 9.65 14.91 19.07
N GLY A 254 9.20 15.80 19.97
CA GLY A 254 9.51 17.23 19.92
C GLY A 254 8.74 18.05 18.88
N TRP A 255 7.82 17.43 18.14
CA TRP A 255 7.09 18.04 17.01
C TRP A 255 6.19 19.21 17.42
N PHE A 256 5.74 19.22 18.66
CA PHE A 256 4.93 20.30 19.22
C PHE A 256 5.78 21.49 19.70
N PHE A 257 7.08 21.27 19.87
CA PHE A 257 8.07 22.27 20.31
C PHE A 257 9.04 22.70 19.19
N THR A 258 8.84 22.19 17.96
CA THR A 258 9.64 22.53 16.76
C THR A 258 9.94 24.03 16.56
N PRO A 259 9.02 24.98 16.85
CA PRO A 259 9.32 26.42 16.72
C PRO A 259 10.45 26.91 17.62
N CYS A 260 10.78 26.18 18.69
CA CYS A 260 11.79 26.53 19.68
C CYS A 260 13.05 25.64 19.62
N SER A 261 13.14 24.71 18.65
CA SER A 261 14.25 23.78 18.54
C SER A 261 15.29 24.24 17.51
N SER A 262 16.57 24.14 17.88
CA SER A 262 17.72 24.42 17.03
C SER A 262 18.18 23.20 16.21
N ASP A 263 17.49 22.05 16.34
CA ASP A 263 17.88 20.79 15.68
C ASP A 263 17.82 20.90 14.14
N PRO A 264 18.94 20.65 13.43
CA PRO A 264 18.99 20.59 11.98
C PRO A 264 17.97 19.60 11.37
N CYS A 265 17.68 18.49 12.06
CA CYS A 265 16.72 17.45 11.65
C CYS A 265 15.25 17.93 11.74
N LEU A 266 15.01 19.08 12.36
CA LEU A 266 13.69 19.71 12.46
C LEU A 266 13.54 20.91 11.49
N ARG A 267 14.56 21.17 10.64
CA ARG A 267 14.48 22.17 9.56
C ARG A 267 13.63 21.68 8.38
N GLY A 268 13.42 22.53 7.38
CA GLY A 268 12.42 22.29 6.32
C GLY A 268 12.92 21.25 5.34
N LEU A 269 12.03 20.37 4.86
CA LEU A 269 12.42 19.38 3.84
C LEU A 269 12.98 20.04 2.58
N ASN A 270 12.59 21.28 2.30
CA ASN A 270 13.08 22.06 1.16
C ASN A 270 14.61 22.23 1.14
N ASN A 271 15.30 22.02 2.26
CA ASN A 271 16.77 22.09 2.32
C ASN A 271 17.46 20.84 1.78
N ILE A 272 16.79 19.68 1.85
CA ILE A 272 17.35 18.38 1.47
C ILE A 272 16.63 17.75 0.28
N LEU A 273 15.40 18.18 -0.01
CA LEU A 273 14.52 17.54 -0.99
C LEU A 273 14.19 18.49 -2.13
N ARG A 274 14.51 18.07 -3.36
CA ARG A 274 13.94 18.64 -4.57
C ARG A 274 12.85 17.71 -5.10
N LEU A 275 11.70 18.29 -5.45
CA LEU A 275 10.54 17.58 -5.98
C LEU A 275 10.35 17.92 -7.45
N TYR A 276 10.29 16.88 -8.28
CA TYR A 276 9.94 16.96 -9.69
C TYR A 276 8.71 16.08 -9.94
N VAL A 277 7.79 16.54 -10.77
CA VAL A 277 6.57 15.78 -11.11
C VAL A 277 6.30 15.80 -12.60
N LYS A 278 5.62 14.76 -13.10
CA LYS A 278 4.87 14.82 -14.37
C LYS A 278 3.40 15.00 -14.02
N LYS A 279 2.73 15.97 -14.64
CA LYS A 279 1.26 16.07 -14.55
C LYS A 279 0.63 14.99 -15.42
N VAL A 280 -0.62 14.62 -15.12
CA VAL A 280 -1.40 13.61 -15.85
C VAL A 280 -1.42 13.87 -17.36
N ASN A 281 -1.55 15.14 -17.76
CA ASN A 281 -1.64 15.56 -19.15
C ASN A 281 -0.31 16.07 -19.74
N SER A 282 0.82 15.81 -19.08
CA SER A 282 2.14 16.28 -19.51
C SER A 282 3.18 15.17 -19.43
N SER A 283 3.91 14.96 -20.53
CA SER A 283 5.10 14.11 -20.54
C SER A 283 6.34 14.81 -19.95
N LYS A 284 6.29 16.13 -19.73
CA LYS A 284 7.43 16.91 -19.25
C LYS A 284 7.49 16.92 -17.73
N TRP A 285 8.69 16.73 -17.21
CA TRP A 285 9.01 16.97 -15.80
C TRP A 285 8.98 18.47 -15.48
N GLU A 286 8.36 18.82 -14.37
CA GLU A 286 8.38 20.16 -13.78
C GLU A 286 8.89 20.10 -12.34
N GLN A 287 9.70 21.09 -11.94
CA GLN A 287 10.15 21.21 -10.56
C GLN A 287 9.09 21.94 -9.72
N ILE A 288 8.69 21.34 -8.60
CA ILE A 288 7.72 21.92 -7.66
C ILE A 288 8.46 22.37 -6.39
N SER A 289 8.23 23.62 -5.99
CA SER A 289 8.80 24.16 -4.77
C SER A 289 8.09 23.60 -3.54
N VAL A 290 8.85 22.95 -2.66
CA VAL A 290 8.38 22.49 -1.35
C VAL A 290 8.40 23.68 -0.39
N PRO A 291 7.27 24.07 0.22
CA PRO A 291 7.26 25.17 1.17
C PRO A 291 8.16 24.90 2.38
N SER A 292 8.92 25.90 2.83
CA SER A 292 9.86 25.77 3.96
C SER A 292 9.23 25.33 5.29
N SER A 293 7.93 25.56 5.45
CA SER A 293 7.15 25.08 6.60
C SER A 293 6.88 23.57 6.62
N VAL A 294 7.12 22.86 5.51
CA VAL A 294 6.83 21.42 5.38
C VAL A 294 7.96 20.60 6.03
N ARG A 295 7.55 19.67 6.90
CA ARG A 295 8.38 18.74 7.68
C ARG A 295 8.14 17.27 7.32
N SER A 296 7.13 16.98 6.52
CA SER A 296 6.94 15.68 5.88
C SER A 296 6.21 15.86 4.55
N ILE A 297 6.58 15.08 3.55
CA ILE A 297 5.83 14.94 2.30
C ILE A 297 5.25 13.55 2.23
N VAL A 298 3.98 13.47 1.89
CA VAL A 298 3.25 12.22 1.66
C VAL A 298 2.74 12.21 0.23
N THR A 299 2.98 11.12 -0.47
CA THR A 299 2.39 10.78 -1.76
C THR A 299 1.32 9.72 -1.51
N LEU A 300 0.07 10.04 -1.76
CA LEU A 300 -1.10 9.25 -1.37
C LEU A 300 -1.90 8.86 -2.61
N ASN A 301 -2.20 7.57 -2.75
CA ASN A 301 -3.01 7.00 -3.85
C ASN A 301 -4.47 6.77 -3.44
N LEU A 302 -4.75 6.62 -2.14
CA LEU A 302 -6.09 6.35 -1.64
C LEU A 302 -6.71 7.61 -1.03
N PRO A 303 -8.04 7.75 -1.03
CA PRO A 303 -8.71 8.83 -0.29
C PRO A 303 -8.60 8.68 1.24
N SER A 304 -7.97 7.60 1.72
CA SER A 304 -7.86 7.23 3.13
C SER A 304 -6.39 7.10 3.53
N TYR A 305 -6.01 7.77 4.62
CA TYR A 305 -4.68 7.75 5.22
C TYR A 305 -4.78 7.60 6.75
N GLY A 306 -3.81 6.94 7.37
CA GLY A 306 -3.69 6.88 8.84
C GLY A 306 -4.87 6.19 9.53
N GLY A 307 -5.53 5.24 8.86
CA GLY A 307 -6.66 4.51 9.39
C GLY A 307 -8.01 5.18 9.22
N GLY A 308 -8.25 5.79 8.06
CA GLY A 308 -9.56 6.32 7.66
C GLY A 308 -9.66 7.82 7.49
N ARG A 309 -8.56 8.58 7.62
CA ARG A 309 -8.57 10.04 7.52
C ARG A 309 -8.42 10.48 6.08
N ASN A 310 -9.03 11.60 5.72
CA ASN A 310 -8.85 12.19 4.39
C ASN A 310 -8.02 13.49 4.47
N PRO A 311 -6.67 13.41 4.50
CA PRO A 311 -5.81 14.59 4.59
C PRO A 311 -5.88 15.48 3.34
N TRP A 312 -6.18 14.91 2.17
CA TRP A 312 -6.42 15.68 0.94
C TRP A 312 -7.73 16.47 1.01
N GLY A 313 -8.71 15.95 1.74
CA GLY A 313 -10.01 16.57 1.97
C GLY A 313 -10.93 16.49 0.77
N ARG A 314 -12.06 17.21 0.86
CA ARG A 314 -13.01 17.40 -0.23
C ARG A 314 -12.89 18.84 -0.70
N LEU A 315 -12.10 19.03 -1.75
CA LEU A 315 -11.78 20.36 -2.25
C LEU A 315 -12.97 20.92 -3.02
N LYS A 316 -13.19 22.24 -2.91
CA LYS A 316 -14.24 22.90 -3.68
C LYS A 316 -13.87 22.95 -5.16
N PRO A 317 -14.85 22.87 -6.10
CA PRO A 317 -14.57 22.92 -7.53
C PRO A 317 -13.73 24.13 -7.95
N GLU A 318 -13.97 25.31 -7.37
CA GLU A 318 -13.23 26.54 -7.72
C GLU A 318 -11.75 26.45 -7.27
N TYR A 319 -11.47 25.73 -6.18
CA TYR A 319 -10.11 25.50 -5.72
C TYR A 319 -9.38 24.48 -6.57
N LEU A 320 -10.08 23.40 -6.98
CA LEU A 320 -9.56 22.40 -7.90
C LEU A 320 -9.14 23.05 -9.21
N GLU A 321 -10.04 23.83 -9.84
CA GLU A 321 -9.77 24.55 -11.08
C GLU A 321 -8.58 25.51 -10.94
N LYS A 322 -8.58 26.35 -9.88
CA LYS A 322 -7.50 27.31 -9.62
C LYS A 322 -6.13 26.63 -9.47
N ARG A 323 -6.10 25.42 -8.92
CA ARG A 323 -4.86 24.65 -8.69
C ARG A 323 -4.52 23.70 -9.83
N GLY A 324 -5.44 23.50 -10.78
CA GLY A 324 -5.33 22.46 -11.80
C GLY A 324 -5.35 21.04 -11.21
N PHE A 325 -6.13 20.85 -10.14
CA PHE A 325 -6.32 19.55 -9.48
C PHE A 325 -7.61 18.88 -9.95
N VAL A 326 -7.68 17.57 -9.79
CA VAL A 326 -8.86 16.72 -10.01
C VAL A 326 -9.28 16.07 -8.69
N ASP A 327 -10.49 15.54 -8.65
CA ASP A 327 -10.94 14.74 -7.51
C ASP A 327 -10.07 13.50 -7.34
N ALA A 328 -9.67 13.22 -6.09
CA ALA A 328 -8.79 12.11 -5.77
C ALA A 328 -9.54 10.77 -5.90
N HIS A 329 -9.02 9.87 -6.74
CA HIS A 329 -9.55 8.53 -6.94
C HIS A 329 -8.42 7.49 -6.91
N ALA A 330 -8.76 6.26 -6.54
CA ALA A 330 -7.77 5.19 -6.45
C ALA A 330 -7.40 4.58 -7.82
N ASP A 331 -7.99 5.04 -8.92
CA ASP A 331 -7.89 4.45 -10.26
C ASP A 331 -7.79 5.48 -11.40
N ASP A 332 -7.47 6.73 -11.09
CA ASP A 332 -7.40 7.85 -12.02
C ASP A 332 -6.01 8.06 -12.68
N GLY A 333 -5.00 7.30 -12.25
CA GLY A 333 -3.62 7.47 -12.67
C GLY A 333 -2.91 8.68 -12.06
N CYS A 334 -3.46 9.25 -10.98
CA CYS A 334 -2.93 10.38 -10.25
C CYS A 334 -2.49 9.94 -8.85
N ILE A 335 -1.52 10.67 -8.31
CA ILE A 335 -1.15 10.58 -6.90
C ILE A 335 -1.20 11.96 -6.26
N GLU A 336 -1.81 12.05 -5.09
CA GLU A 336 -1.91 13.26 -4.30
C GLU A 336 -0.62 13.50 -3.51
N ILE A 337 -0.02 14.67 -3.67
CA ILE A 337 1.18 15.08 -2.94
C ILE A 337 0.80 16.18 -1.94
N PHE A 338 0.90 15.89 -0.65
CA PHE A 338 0.66 16.88 0.40
C PHE A 338 1.79 16.95 1.41
N GLY A 339 1.87 18.09 2.10
CA GLY A 339 2.85 18.37 3.13
C GLY A 339 2.23 18.43 4.52
N LEU A 340 2.91 17.84 5.50
CA LEU A 340 2.67 18.04 6.93
C LEU A 340 3.70 19.03 7.47
N LYS A 341 3.25 19.97 8.31
CA LYS A 341 4.11 20.99 8.95
C LYS A 341 4.52 20.50 10.34
N GLN A 342 4.37 21.33 11.38
CA GLN A 342 4.61 20.95 12.77
C GLN A 342 3.53 20.02 13.36
N GLY A 343 3.80 19.45 14.53
CA GLY A 343 2.94 18.49 15.23
C GLY A 343 1.49 18.96 15.37
N TRP A 344 1.27 20.23 15.75
CA TRP A 344 -0.10 20.81 15.85
C TRP A 344 -0.87 20.75 14.53
N HIS A 345 -0.23 21.12 13.42
CA HIS A 345 -0.84 21.07 12.10
C HIS A 345 -1.13 19.61 11.71
N ALA A 346 -0.16 18.71 11.90
CA ALA A 346 -0.34 17.29 11.62
C ALA A 346 -1.50 16.71 12.44
N SER A 347 -1.61 17.02 13.73
CA SER A 347 -2.71 16.57 14.57
C SER A 347 -4.07 17.08 14.08
N MET A 348 -4.20 18.37 13.74
CA MET A 348 -5.45 18.92 13.21
C MET A 348 -5.86 18.27 11.89
N VAL A 349 -4.90 17.90 11.04
CA VAL A 349 -5.15 17.11 9.84
C VAL A 349 -5.63 15.70 10.19
N MET A 350 -4.96 15.02 11.12
CA MET A 350 -5.32 13.65 11.53
C MET A 350 -6.67 13.56 12.27
N VAL A 351 -7.15 14.66 12.86
CA VAL A 351 -8.51 14.76 13.42
C VAL A 351 -9.52 15.41 12.47
N GLU A 352 -9.13 15.65 11.21
CA GLU A 352 -9.98 16.15 10.13
C GLU A 352 -10.60 17.53 10.39
N LEU A 353 -9.95 18.36 11.22
CA LEU A 353 -10.35 19.75 11.45
C LEU A 353 -9.87 20.67 10.31
N ILE A 354 -8.77 20.30 9.65
CA ILE A 354 -8.21 21.00 8.48
C ILE A 354 -7.68 20.00 7.46
N SER A 355 -7.55 20.42 6.20
CA SER A 355 -6.82 19.66 5.18
C SER A 355 -5.31 19.87 5.30
N ALA A 356 -4.54 18.92 4.80
CA ALA A 356 -3.10 19.05 4.69
C ALA A 356 -2.70 20.15 3.71
N LYS A 357 -1.41 20.50 3.69
CA LYS A 357 -0.91 21.46 2.71
C LYS A 357 -0.83 20.79 1.34
N HIS A 358 -1.77 21.05 0.44
CA HIS A 358 -1.71 20.53 -0.93
C HIS A 358 -0.47 21.07 -1.67
N ILE A 359 0.33 20.16 -2.22
CA ILE A 359 1.54 20.49 -3.00
C ILE A 359 1.21 20.36 -4.49
N ALA A 360 0.92 19.14 -4.94
CA ALA A 360 0.66 18.83 -6.35
C ALA A 360 -0.18 17.54 -6.51
N GLN A 361 -0.64 17.28 -7.72
CA GLN A 361 -1.11 15.97 -8.20
C GLN A 361 -0.26 15.57 -9.40
N ALA A 362 0.13 14.30 -9.47
CA ALA A 362 1.12 13.84 -10.46
C ALA A 362 0.81 12.44 -11.00
N SER A 363 1.29 12.14 -12.20
CA SER A 363 1.32 10.80 -12.80
C SER A 363 2.68 10.11 -12.67
N ALA A 364 3.72 10.86 -12.33
CA ALA A 364 5.03 10.36 -11.93
C ALA A 364 5.72 11.40 -11.01
N ILE A 365 6.55 10.91 -10.08
CA ILE A 365 7.29 11.77 -9.15
C ILE A 365 8.76 11.38 -9.19
N ARG A 366 9.62 12.39 -9.09
CA ARG A 366 11.04 12.21 -8.78
C ARG A 366 11.42 13.09 -7.61
N PHE A 367 11.90 12.46 -6.55
CA PHE A 367 12.57 13.13 -5.46
C PHE A 367 14.08 13.03 -5.65
N GLU A 368 14.76 14.13 -5.38
CA GLU A 368 16.20 14.16 -5.21
C GLU A 368 16.51 14.57 -3.76
N LEU A 369 17.15 13.66 -3.04
CA LEU A 369 17.62 13.88 -1.67
C LEU A 369 19.11 14.22 -1.68
N ARG A 370 19.43 15.35 -1.04
CA ARG A 370 20.78 15.87 -0.85
C ARG A 370 21.06 15.94 0.64
N ALA A 371 22.24 15.52 1.06
CA ALA A 371 22.57 15.48 2.49
C ALA A 371 22.40 16.84 3.18
N GLY A 372 22.85 17.95 2.59
CA GLY A 372 22.88 19.20 3.36
C GLY A 372 23.58 18.97 4.71
N GLU A 373 22.90 19.24 5.82
CA GLU A 373 23.37 18.95 7.20
C GLU A 373 22.85 17.61 7.76
N TRP A 374 22.17 16.80 6.94
CA TRP A 374 21.49 15.57 7.33
C TRP A 374 22.29 14.36 6.86
N ASP A 375 22.49 13.41 7.77
CA ASP A 375 23.15 12.14 7.48
C ASP A 375 22.12 11.02 7.20
N GLU A 376 20.88 11.17 7.68
CA GLU A 376 19.79 10.20 7.54
C GLU A 376 18.45 10.90 7.27
N ALA A 377 17.58 10.28 6.48
CA ALA A 377 16.15 10.59 6.38
C ALA A 377 15.31 9.41 6.86
N TYR A 378 14.06 9.69 7.26
CA TYR A 378 13.07 8.66 7.53
C TYR A 378 12.12 8.55 6.36
N MET A 379 11.84 7.31 5.95
CA MET A 379 10.91 7.00 4.88
C MET A 379 9.94 5.92 5.31
N GLN A 380 8.79 5.90 4.66
CA GLN A 380 7.76 4.90 4.90
C GLN A 380 7.02 4.57 3.62
N MET A 381 6.67 3.29 3.47
CA MET A 381 5.89 2.78 2.35
C MET A 381 4.82 1.84 2.88
N ASP A 382 3.55 2.13 2.62
CA ASP A 382 2.38 1.32 3.04
C ASP A 382 2.39 0.86 4.51
N GLY A 383 2.94 1.69 5.41
CA GLY A 383 3.03 1.35 6.84
C GLY A 383 4.36 0.75 7.28
N GLU A 384 5.28 0.43 6.37
CA GLU A 384 6.60 -0.12 6.65
C GLU A 384 7.68 0.99 6.59
N PRO A 385 8.23 1.44 7.74
CA PRO A 385 9.22 2.52 7.78
C PRO A 385 10.65 2.00 7.76
N TRP A 386 11.57 2.81 7.26
CA TRP A 386 13.02 2.58 7.34
C TRP A 386 13.80 3.89 7.47
N LYS A 387 15.07 3.76 7.87
CA LYS A 387 16.05 4.84 7.82
C LYS A 387 16.77 4.80 6.49
N GLN A 388 16.71 5.91 5.77
CA GLN A 388 17.42 6.11 4.52
C GLN A 388 18.71 6.90 4.78
N PRO A 389 19.90 6.32 4.58
CA PRO A 389 21.14 7.08 4.64
C PRO A 389 21.23 8.05 3.47
N ILE A 390 21.85 9.21 3.73
CA ILE A 390 22.07 10.27 2.74
C ILE A 390 23.57 10.56 2.63
N SER A 391 24.10 10.50 1.41
CA SER A 391 25.51 10.81 1.16
C SER A 391 25.74 12.32 1.08
N LYS A 392 26.82 12.80 1.71
CA LYS A 392 27.28 14.19 1.61
C LYS A 392 27.79 14.57 0.23
N GLU A 393 28.24 13.59 -0.52
CA GLU A 393 28.88 13.79 -1.83
C GLU A 393 27.89 13.62 -2.98
N TYR A 394 26.92 12.70 -2.84
CA TYR A 394 26.05 12.27 -3.94
C TYR A 394 24.58 12.27 -3.54
N SER A 395 23.71 12.68 -4.46
CA SER A 395 22.27 12.64 -4.26
C SER A 395 21.71 11.21 -4.29
N THR A 396 20.67 10.98 -3.49
CA THR A 396 19.81 9.80 -3.59
C THR A 396 18.57 10.17 -4.41
N PHE A 397 18.25 9.38 -5.43
CA PHE A 397 17.08 9.59 -6.27
C PHE A 397 15.99 8.59 -5.91
N ILE A 398 14.76 9.08 -5.87
CA ILE A 398 13.58 8.25 -5.67
C ILE A 398 12.63 8.56 -6.81
N GLU A 399 12.28 7.55 -7.59
CA GLU A 399 11.33 7.66 -8.68
C GLU A 399 10.08 6.85 -8.38
N ILE A 400 8.93 7.47 -8.56
CA ILE A 400 7.62 6.87 -8.38
C ILE A 400 6.90 6.94 -9.72
N LYS A 401 6.52 5.77 -10.24
CA LYS A 401 5.78 5.62 -11.50
C LYS A 401 4.60 4.70 -11.31
N ARG A 402 3.49 5.00 -11.96
CA ARG A 402 2.32 4.10 -11.98
C ARG A 402 2.71 2.76 -12.60
N VAL A 403 2.29 1.67 -11.98
CA VAL A 403 2.39 0.33 -12.56
C VAL A 403 1.45 0.27 -13.78
N PRO A 404 1.86 -0.31 -14.93
CA PRO A 404 1.06 -0.25 -16.17
C PRO A 404 -0.32 -0.91 -16.10
N PHE A 405 -0.60 -1.69 -15.06
CA PHE A 405 -1.87 -2.37 -14.89
C PHE A 405 -2.44 -2.10 -13.50
N GLN A 406 -3.77 -2.17 -13.43
CA GLN A 406 -4.54 -1.96 -12.23
C GLN A 406 -4.89 -3.29 -11.57
N SER A 407 -4.86 -3.28 -10.24
CA SER A 407 -5.44 -4.35 -9.42
C SER A 407 -6.96 -4.30 -9.50
N LEU A 408 -7.60 -5.47 -9.46
CA LEU A 408 -9.05 -5.61 -9.43
C LEU A 408 -9.51 -5.83 -8.00
N MET A 409 -10.35 -4.93 -7.50
CA MET A 409 -10.84 -4.94 -6.12
C MET A 409 -12.35 -5.15 -6.11
N VAL A 410 -12.84 -6.05 -5.26
CA VAL A 410 -14.29 -6.17 -5.04
C VAL A 410 -14.76 -5.05 -4.12
N ASN A 411 -15.82 -4.35 -4.50
CA ASN A 411 -16.42 -3.33 -3.67
C ASN A 411 -17.23 -3.94 -2.52
N GLY A 412 -16.94 -3.50 -1.30
CA GLY A 412 -17.61 -3.93 -0.09
C GLY A 412 -18.81 -3.09 0.34
N LYS A 413 -19.17 -2.01 -0.36
CA LYS A 413 -20.36 -1.23 0.01
C LYS A 413 -21.62 -2.10 -0.13
N ARG A 414 -22.53 -2.01 0.85
CA ARG A 414 -23.87 -2.58 0.70
C ARG A 414 -24.62 -1.71 -0.30
N ASN A 415 -25.20 -2.35 -1.32
CA ASN A 415 -26.15 -1.68 -2.22
C ASN A 415 -27.39 -1.22 -1.45
#